data_AF-A0A075FSU4-F1
#
_entry.id   AF-A0A075FSU4-F1
#
_cell.length_a   1.000
_cell.length_b   1.000
_cell.length_c   1.000
_cell.angle_alpha   90.00
_cell.angle_beta   90.00
_cell.angle_gamma   90.00
#
_symmetry.space_group_name_H-M   'P 1'
#
loop_
_entity.id
_entity.type
_entity.pdbx_description
1 polymer ?
#
loop_
_entity_poly.entity_id
_entity_poly.type
_entity_poly.pdbx_seq_one_letter_code
_entity_poly.pdbx_strand_id
1 'polypeptide(L)'
;MQEKISEAKDEIKEWITKIGSADILLELTNSPVKCRCGTECVVKLLSNQWFLDYSNKDWKQKAHGCFEGMNILPNEIRSEFDKVLDWLRERACARQHGLGTKIPWDKEWLVESLADSVIYMAFYIISKYVNKKKLMEMI
;
A
#
# COMPACT_ATOMS: atom_id res chain seq x y z
N MET A 1 -33.38 -23.17 10.71
CA MET A 1 -31.94 -22.95 10.50
C MET A 1 -31.73 -21.46 10.67
N GLN A 2 -30.92 -21.02 11.63
CA GLN A 2 -30.74 -19.61 11.97
C GLN A 2 -29.31 -19.24 11.60
N GLU A 3 -29.14 -18.47 10.53
CA GLU A 3 -27.83 -18.01 10.06
C GLU A 3 -27.32 -16.85 10.92
N LYS A 4 -25.99 -16.67 10.98
CA LYS A 4 -25.41 -15.51 11.66
C LYS A 4 -25.79 -14.25 10.89
N ILE A 5 -26.16 -13.20 11.63
CA ILE A 5 -26.47 -11.87 11.07
C ILE A 5 -25.34 -11.35 10.18
N SER A 6 -24.08 -11.69 10.46
CA SER A 6 -22.94 -11.31 9.62
C SER A 6 -23.00 -11.92 8.22
N GLU A 7 -23.36 -13.20 8.13
CA GLU A 7 -23.43 -13.94 6.85
C GLU A 7 -24.63 -13.46 6.02
N ALA A 8 -25.81 -13.36 6.65
CA ALA A 8 -27.02 -12.88 6.00
C ALA A 8 -26.90 -11.44 5.47
N LYS A 9 -26.12 -10.57 6.14
CA LYS A 9 -25.89 -9.18 5.68
C LYS A 9 -25.14 -9.14 4.34
N ASP A 10 -24.12 -9.97 4.17
CA ASP A 10 -23.33 -10.00 2.94
C ASP A 10 -24.16 -10.58 1.79
N GLU A 11 -24.93 -11.63 2.03
CA GLU A 11 -25.83 -12.21 1.03
C GLU A 11 -26.91 -11.24 0.54
N ILE A 12 -27.57 -10.54 1.46
CA ILE A 12 -28.60 -9.53 1.12
C ILE A 12 -27.97 -8.39 0.31
N LYS A 13 -26.78 -7.90 0.73
CA LYS A 13 -26.06 -6.86 0.00
C LYS A 13 -25.77 -7.29 -1.44
N GLU A 14 -25.28 -8.51 -1.64
CA GLU A 14 -25.04 -9.05 -2.98
C GLU A 14 -26.33 -9.15 -3.79
N TRP A 15 -27.41 -9.65 -3.18
CA TRP A 15 -28.69 -9.83 -3.86
C TRP A 15 -29.28 -8.50 -4.33
N ILE A 16 -29.37 -7.49 -3.45
CA ILE A 16 -29.93 -6.17 -3.79
C ILE A 16 -29.08 -5.45 -4.85
N THR A 17 -27.76 -5.62 -4.80
CA THR A 17 -26.84 -5.07 -5.82
C THR A 17 -27.07 -5.77 -7.18
N LYS A 18 -27.22 -7.11 -7.20
CA LYS A 18 -27.45 -7.89 -8.43
C LYS A 18 -28.76 -7.54 -9.14
N ILE A 19 -29.81 -7.21 -8.39
CA ILE A 19 -31.09 -6.78 -8.97
C ILE A 19 -31.14 -5.27 -9.30
N GLY A 20 -30.02 -4.55 -9.18
CA GLY A 20 -29.93 -3.12 -9.49
C GLY A 20 -30.75 -2.22 -8.56
N SER A 21 -31.08 -2.70 -7.36
CA SER A 21 -31.90 -1.96 -6.39
C SER A 21 -31.05 -1.24 -5.31
N ALA A 22 -29.72 -1.26 -5.44
CA ALA A 22 -28.80 -0.52 -4.58
C ALA A 22 -27.52 -0.15 -5.33
N ASP A 23 -26.88 0.93 -4.88
CA ASP A 23 -25.57 1.40 -5.32
C ASP A 23 -24.62 1.56 -4.11
N ILE A 24 -23.32 1.62 -4.39
CA ILE A 24 -22.29 1.84 -3.37
C ILE A 24 -22.01 3.34 -3.25
N LEU A 25 -22.34 3.91 -2.10
CA LEU A 25 -21.89 5.24 -1.68
C LEU A 25 -20.69 5.08 -0.74
N LEU A 26 -19.55 5.65 -1.14
CA LEU A 26 -18.36 5.69 -0.29
C LEU A 26 -18.30 7.02 0.45
N GLU A 27 -18.28 6.96 1.77
CA GLU A 27 -18.26 8.13 2.64
C GLU A 27 -17.14 8.01 3.69
N LEU A 28 -16.56 9.15 4.06
CA LEU A 28 -15.56 9.23 5.13
C LEU A 28 -16.28 9.20 6.49
N THR A 29 -16.08 8.14 7.27
CA THR A 29 -16.76 7.95 8.56
C THR A 29 -16.46 9.04 9.59
N ASN A 30 -15.28 9.68 9.51
CA ASN A 30 -14.82 10.71 10.44
C ASN A 30 -14.83 12.11 9.80
N SER A 31 -15.83 12.40 8.97
CA SER A 31 -15.98 13.71 8.34
C SER A 31 -16.19 14.83 9.38
N PRO A 32 -15.56 16.02 9.23
CA PRO A 32 -14.73 16.45 8.11
C PRO A 32 -13.26 16.00 8.24
N VAL A 33 -12.75 15.32 7.21
CA VAL A 33 -11.31 15.03 7.06
C VAL A 33 -10.70 16.17 6.24
N LYS A 34 -9.63 16.80 6.76
CA LYS A 34 -8.97 17.91 6.06
C LYS A 34 -7.58 17.52 5.55
N CYS A 35 -7.25 17.93 4.33
CA CYS A 35 -5.89 17.80 3.77
C CYS A 35 -4.91 18.71 4.51
N ARG A 36 -3.61 18.52 4.24
CA ARG A 36 -2.54 19.45 4.67
C ARG A 36 -2.80 20.92 4.29
N CYS A 37 -3.52 21.13 3.20
CA CYS A 37 -3.92 22.44 2.68
C CYS A 37 -5.16 23.06 3.37
N GLY A 38 -5.84 22.34 4.27
CA GLY A 38 -7.06 22.79 4.93
C GLY A 38 -8.37 22.53 4.16
N THR A 39 -8.29 22.13 2.89
CA THR A 39 -9.45 21.67 2.08
C THR A 39 -10.02 20.36 2.62
N GLU A 40 -11.34 20.21 2.55
CA GLU A 40 -12.04 18.98 2.91
C GLU A 40 -11.76 17.88 1.88
N CYS A 41 -11.42 16.69 2.39
CA CYS A 41 -11.17 15.51 1.58
C CYS A 41 -12.48 14.86 1.15
N VAL A 42 -12.53 14.39 -0.10
CA VAL A 42 -13.64 13.62 -0.65
C VAL A 42 -13.15 12.26 -1.15
N VAL A 43 -14.05 11.28 -1.22
CA VAL A 43 -13.71 9.99 -1.82
C VAL A 43 -13.82 10.11 -3.34
N LYS A 44 -12.76 9.72 -4.05
CA LYS A 44 -12.74 9.61 -5.51
C LYS A 44 -12.24 8.23 -5.91
N LEU A 45 -13.02 7.52 -6.72
CA LEU A 45 -12.58 6.29 -7.37
C LEU A 45 -11.67 6.63 -8.55
N LEU A 46 -10.48 6.01 -8.59
CA LEU A 46 -9.51 6.15 -9.67
C LEU A 46 -9.42 4.83 -10.43
N SER A 47 -9.60 4.86 -11.75
CA SER A 47 -9.61 3.67 -12.61
C SER A 47 -8.22 3.24 -13.11
N ASN A 48 -7.20 4.08 -12.93
CA ASN A 48 -5.85 3.90 -13.46
C ASN A 48 -4.75 4.03 -12.39
N GLN A 49 -5.08 3.74 -11.13
CA GLN A 49 -4.12 3.78 -10.02
C GLN A 49 -3.17 2.59 -10.08
N TRP A 50 -1.86 2.84 -9.90
CA TRP A 50 -0.85 1.78 -9.76
C TRP A 50 -0.76 1.29 -8.31
N PHE A 51 -0.64 -0.03 -8.14
CA PHE A 51 -0.57 -0.71 -6.85
C PHE A 51 0.65 -1.61 -6.73
N LEU A 52 1.20 -1.71 -5.53
CA LEU A 52 2.03 -2.83 -5.10
C LEU A 52 1.11 -3.93 -4.55
N ASP A 53 1.13 -5.10 -5.17
CA ASP A 53 0.30 -6.24 -4.76
C ASP A 53 0.93 -7.00 -3.58
N TYR A 54 0.88 -6.41 -2.39
CA TYR A 54 1.26 -7.12 -1.18
C TYR A 54 0.27 -8.23 -0.79
N SER A 55 -0.86 -8.37 -1.50
CA SER A 55 -1.83 -9.44 -1.24
C SER A 55 -1.38 -10.79 -1.83
N ASN A 56 -0.43 -10.77 -2.77
CA ASN A 56 0.11 -11.95 -3.43
C ASN A 56 0.65 -12.99 -2.43
N LYS A 57 0.06 -14.19 -2.43
CA LYS A 57 0.36 -15.25 -1.45
C LYS A 57 1.81 -15.72 -1.50
N ASP A 58 2.37 -15.89 -2.70
CA ASP A 58 3.75 -16.36 -2.87
C ASP A 58 4.75 -15.31 -2.37
N TRP A 59 4.43 -14.02 -2.61
CA TRP A 59 5.26 -12.94 -2.09
C TRP A 59 5.16 -12.82 -0.57
N LYS A 60 3.95 -12.93 0.01
CA LYS A 60 3.77 -12.96 1.46
C LYS A 60 4.54 -14.10 2.11
N GLN A 61 4.51 -15.30 1.53
CA GLN A 61 5.27 -16.43 2.05
C GLN A 61 6.77 -16.14 2.09
N LYS A 62 7.32 -15.52 1.04
CA LYS A 62 8.73 -15.08 1.02
C LYS A 62 9.01 -14.03 2.09
N ALA A 63 8.11 -13.06 2.25
CA ALA A 63 8.24 -12.01 3.25
C ALA A 63 8.25 -12.58 4.69
N HIS A 64 7.37 -13.54 4.97
CA HIS A 64 7.36 -14.30 6.23
C HIS A 64 8.68 -15.04 6.46
N GLY A 65 9.17 -15.79 5.46
CA GLY A 65 10.47 -16.47 5.57
C GLY A 65 11.64 -15.51 5.81
N CYS A 66 11.63 -14.32 5.20
CA CYS A 66 12.61 -13.28 5.51
C CYS A 66 12.46 -12.74 6.94
N PHE A 67 11.23 -12.51 7.40
CA PHE A 67 10.92 -11.98 8.71
C PHE A 67 11.30 -12.93 9.85
N GLU A 68 11.16 -14.25 9.66
CA GLU A 68 11.60 -15.28 10.62
C GLU A 68 13.09 -15.12 11.00
N GLY A 69 13.94 -14.76 10.04
CA GLY A 69 15.38 -14.53 10.26
C GLY A 69 15.74 -13.19 10.91
N MET A 70 14.77 -12.30 11.16
CA MET A 70 15.03 -10.96 11.70
C MET A 70 15.00 -10.91 13.23
N ASN A 71 15.90 -10.11 13.81
CA ASN A 71 15.87 -9.76 15.22
C ASN A 71 14.98 -8.54 15.44
N ILE A 72 13.93 -8.68 16.25
CA ILE A 72 12.97 -7.62 16.57
C ILE A 72 13.19 -7.17 18.01
N LEU A 73 13.33 -5.85 18.20
CA LEU A 73 13.59 -5.24 19.49
C LEU A 73 12.52 -4.16 19.76
N PRO A 74 11.71 -4.28 20.82
CA PRO A 74 11.69 -5.39 21.78
C PRO A 74 10.95 -6.61 21.19
N ASN A 75 11.18 -7.84 21.66
CA ASN A 75 10.68 -9.04 20.95
C ASN A 75 9.15 -9.18 21.00
N GLU A 76 8.48 -8.52 21.95
CA GLU A 76 7.04 -8.57 22.17
C GLU A 76 6.25 -8.02 20.99
N ILE A 77 6.82 -7.08 20.21
CA ILE A 77 6.14 -6.51 19.03
C ILE A 77 6.23 -7.41 17.79
N ARG A 78 6.96 -8.52 17.84
CA ARG A 78 7.11 -9.44 16.70
C ARG A 78 5.74 -9.92 16.16
N SER A 79 4.84 -10.26 17.07
CA SER A 79 3.48 -10.71 16.71
C SER A 79 2.65 -9.63 15.99
N GLU A 80 2.94 -8.35 16.20
CA GLU A 80 2.27 -7.26 15.49
C GLU A 80 2.76 -7.18 14.04
N PHE A 81 4.04 -7.44 13.77
CA PHE A 81 4.55 -7.52 12.40
C PHE A 81 3.96 -8.71 11.64
N ASP A 82 3.82 -9.88 12.27
CA ASP A 82 3.17 -11.04 11.65
C ASP A 82 1.74 -10.70 11.23
N LYS A 83 0.97 -10.06 12.12
CA LYS A 83 -0.39 -9.58 11.80
C LYS A 83 -0.38 -8.58 10.64
N VAL A 84 0.59 -7.66 10.59
CA VAL A 84 0.71 -6.69 9.50
C VAL A 84 1.02 -7.38 8.18
N LEU A 85 1.93 -8.36 8.14
CA LEU A 85 2.23 -9.14 6.93
C LEU A 85 0.97 -9.85 6.39
N ASP A 86 0.17 -10.43 7.28
CA ASP A 86 -1.07 -11.11 6.92
C ASP A 86 -2.18 -10.13 6.51
N TRP A 87 -2.28 -8.99 7.18
CA TRP A 87 -3.28 -7.97 6.91
C TRP A 87 -2.99 -7.16 5.64
N LEU A 88 -1.73 -6.99 5.27
CA LEU A 88 -1.34 -6.15 4.13
C LEU A 88 -2.02 -6.60 2.84
N ARG A 89 -2.58 -5.63 2.14
CA ARG A 89 -3.26 -5.78 0.85
C ARG A 89 -2.58 -4.88 -0.18
N GLU A 90 -3.14 -4.87 -1.37
CA GLU A 90 -2.77 -4.00 -2.47
C GLU A 90 -2.66 -2.54 -1.99
N ARG A 91 -1.51 -1.92 -2.20
CA ARG A 91 -1.23 -0.55 -1.74
C ARG A 91 -0.97 0.37 -2.91
N ALA A 92 -1.73 1.46 -3.00
CA ALA A 92 -1.48 2.50 -3.98
C ALA A 92 -0.05 3.04 -3.84
N CYS A 93 0.74 2.96 -4.90
CA CYS A 93 2.18 3.25 -4.88
C CYS A 93 2.56 4.42 -5.80
N ALA A 94 1.58 5.11 -6.36
CA ALA A 94 1.78 6.18 -7.32
C ALA A 94 0.83 7.34 -7.07
N ARG A 95 1.27 8.55 -7.42
CA ARG A 95 0.48 9.79 -7.36
C ARG A 95 0.78 10.70 -8.55
N GLN A 96 -0.10 11.67 -8.81
CA GLN A 96 0.02 12.60 -9.95
C GLN A 96 0.62 13.97 -9.58
N HIS A 97 0.74 14.31 -8.29
CA HIS A 97 1.15 15.65 -7.84
C HIS A 97 2.27 15.57 -6.80
N GLY A 98 3.11 16.60 -6.74
CA GLY A 98 4.20 16.72 -5.76
C GLY A 98 5.57 16.37 -6.35
N LEU A 99 6.56 16.20 -5.47
CA LEU A 99 7.92 15.81 -5.83
C LEU A 99 8.09 14.30 -5.78
N GLY A 100 8.88 13.72 -6.68
CA GLY A 100 9.16 12.30 -6.67
C GLY A 100 9.82 11.82 -7.95
N THR A 101 10.05 10.52 -8.03
CA THR A 101 10.58 9.87 -9.22
C THR A 101 9.44 9.45 -10.13
N LYS A 102 9.55 9.70 -11.44
CA LYS A 102 8.54 9.26 -12.41
C LYS A 102 8.56 7.73 -12.57
N ILE A 103 7.38 7.12 -12.72
CA ILE A 103 7.30 5.71 -13.09
C ILE A 103 7.92 5.54 -14.49
N PRO A 104 8.83 4.57 -14.71
CA PRO A 104 9.56 4.44 -15.97
C PRO A 104 8.67 4.23 -17.20
N TRP A 105 7.57 3.47 -17.04
CA TRP A 105 6.63 3.14 -18.11
C TRP A 105 5.41 4.06 -18.18
N ASP A 106 5.19 4.90 -17.17
CA ASP A 106 4.03 5.80 -17.10
C ASP A 106 4.43 7.15 -16.46
N LYS A 107 4.91 8.07 -17.31
CA LYS A 107 5.55 9.32 -16.87
C LYS A 107 4.57 10.37 -16.31
N GLU A 108 3.27 10.12 -16.39
CA GLU A 108 2.22 10.91 -15.76
C GLU A 108 2.12 10.64 -14.25
N TRP A 109 2.70 9.53 -13.81
CA TRP A 109 2.70 9.11 -12.41
C TRP A 109 4.08 9.23 -11.78
N LEU A 110 4.08 9.66 -10.53
CA LEU A 110 5.22 9.70 -9.64
C LEU A 110 5.09 8.56 -8.63
N VAL A 111 6.21 7.93 -8.27
CA VAL A 111 6.26 6.96 -7.19
C VAL A 111 5.94 7.68 -5.87
N GLU A 112 5.07 7.08 -5.07
CA GLU A 112 4.68 7.58 -3.75
C GLU A 112 5.84 7.45 -2.75
N SER A 113 5.94 8.37 -1.79
CA SER A 113 7.10 8.46 -0.87
C SER A 113 7.30 7.23 0.01
N LEU A 114 6.23 6.50 0.34
CA LEU A 114 6.32 5.27 1.12
C LEU A 114 6.67 4.05 0.25
N ALA A 115 6.59 4.19 -1.07
CA ALA A 115 6.96 3.16 -2.03
C ALA A 115 8.41 3.33 -2.52
N ASP A 116 8.93 4.57 -2.65
CA ASP A 116 10.32 4.81 -3.06
C ASP A 116 11.35 4.67 -1.92
N SER A 117 10.89 4.58 -0.66
CA SER A 117 11.75 4.56 0.53
C SER A 117 11.97 3.16 1.14
N VAL A 118 11.87 2.07 0.36
CA VAL A 118 11.89 0.70 0.91
C VAL A 118 13.25 -0.02 0.82
N ILE A 119 14.09 0.32 -0.16
CA ILE A 119 15.39 -0.33 -0.40
C ILE A 119 16.55 0.65 -0.59
N TYR A 120 16.35 1.93 -0.26
CA TYR A 120 17.37 2.98 -0.42
C TYR A 120 18.65 2.72 0.40
N MET A 121 18.58 1.86 1.42
CA MET A 121 19.75 1.41 2.19
C MET A 121 20.80 0.77 1.28
N ALA A 122 20.39 0.05 0.23
CA ALA A 122 21.31 -0.52 -0.76
C ALA A 122 22.02 0.58 -1.56
N PHE A 123 21.33 1.69 -1.86
CA PHE A 123 21.93 2.83 -2.56
C PHE A 123 23.02 3.51 -1.71
N TYR A 124 22.93 3.48 -0.38
CA TYR A 124 23.99 4.06 0.46
C TYR A 124 25.36 3.44 0.24
N ILE A 125 25.42 2.14 -0.08
CA ILE A 125 26.68 1.42 -0.39
C ILE A 125 27.45 2.13 -1.52
N ILE A 126 26.73 2.58 -2.54
CA ILE A 126 27.33 3.17 -3.76
C ILE A 126 27.28 4.70 -3.78
N SER A 127 26.52 5.32 -2.87
CA SER A 127 26.25 6.77 -2.86
C SER A 127 27.53 7.63 -2.90
N LYS A 128 28.57 7.23 -2.17
CA LYS A 128 29.89 7.90 -2.17
C LYS A 128 30.49 8.00 -3.58
N TYR A 129 30.42 6.93 -4.35
CA TYR A 129 30.98 6.86 -5.71
C TYR A 129 30.11 7.64 -6.68
N VAL A 130 28.78 7.51 -6.57
CA VAL A 130 27.81 8.26 -7.37
C VAL A 130 28.01 9.77 -7.18
N ASN A 131 28.09 10.24 -5.94
CA ASN A 131 28.24 11.66 -5.60
C ASN A 131 29.57 12.24 -6.13
N LYS A 132 30.63 11.41 -6.18
CA LYS A 132 31.92 11.81 -6.74
C LYS A 132 32.05 11.55 -8.25
N LYS A 133 30.99 11.04 -8.90
CA LYS A 133 30.99 10.63 -10.33
C LYS A 133 32.09 9.61 -10.66
N LYS A 134 32.36 8.69 -9.73
CA LYS A 134 33.45 7.69 -9.77
C LYS A 134 32.92 6.26 -9.64
N LEU A 135 31.80 5.95 -10.29
CA LEU A 135 31.19 4.61 -10.27
C LEU A 135 32.15 3.52 -10.76
N MET A 136 33.00 3.83 -11.74
CA MET A 136 33.99 2.89 -12.29
C MET A 136 35.12 2.54 -11.31
N GLU A 137 35.30 3.27 -10.21
CA GLU A 137 36.32 2.95 -9.19
C GLU A 137 35.86 1.88 -8.19
N MET A 138 34.60 1.43 -8.30
CA MET A 138 34.01 0.39 -7.45
C MET A 138 34.11 -1.02 -8.06
N ILE A 139 34.27 -1.10 -9.39
CA ILE A 139 34.34 -2.33 -10.18
C ILE A 139 35.81 -2.67 -10.40
#